data_AF-A0A2G5IF57-F1
#
_entry.id   AF-A0A2G5IF57-F1
#
_cell.length_a   1.000
_cell.length_b   1.000
_cell.length_c   1.000
_cell.angle_alpha   90.00
_cell.angle_beta   90.00
_cell.angle_gamma   90.00
#
_symmetry.space_group_name_H-M   'P 1'
#
loop_
_entity.id
_entity.type
_entity.pdbx_description
1 polymer ?
#
loop_
_entity_poly.entity_id
_entity_poly.type
_entity_poly.pdbx_seq_one_letter_code
_entity_poly.pdbx_strand_id
1 'polypeptide(L)'
;METYAAAAAHGLADRVRASQLPPPPERAKIRESSGASLRDFAEELGVSPMTVLRWEQGKSRPRMRRAIAYRRLLDAVKEAAA
;
A
#
# COMPACT_ATOMS: atom_id res chain seq x y z
N MET A 1 12.85 -26.41 21.12
CA MET A 1 11.49 -25.82 21.07
C MET A 1 11.46 -24.29 21.25
N GLU A 2 12.59 -23.61 21.45
CA GLU A 2 12.65 -22.14 21.60
C GLU A 2 12.62 -21.33 20.29
N THR A 3 12.84 -21.95 19.13
CA THR A 3 13.03 -21.24 17.85
C THR A 3 11.73 -20.84 17.13
N TYR A 4 10.57 -21.37 17.53
CA TYR A 4 9.31 -21.16 16.80
C TYR A 4 8.63 -19.82 17.14
N ALA A 5 8.71 -19.37 18.39
CA ALA A 5 8.08 -18.12 18.84
C ALA A 5 8.78 -16.88 18.26
N ALA A 6 10.11 -16.89 18.19
CA ALA A 6 10.88 -15.83 17.55
C ALA A 6 10.58 -15.75 16.04
N ALA A 7 10.60 -16.87 15.32
CA ALA A 7 10.29 -16.90 13.89
C ALA A 7 8.84 -16.43 13.58
N ALA A 8 7.86 -16.82 14.39
CA ALA A 8 6.47 -16.39 14.26
C ALA A 8 6.29 -14.88 14.54
N ALA A 9 7.02 -14.33 15.54
CA ALA A 9 6.99 -12.91 15.87
C ALA A 9 7.55 -12.01 14.76
N HIS A 10 8.66 -12.43 14.11
CA HIS A 10 9.22 -11.72 12.96
C HIS A 10 8.18 -11.63 11.82
N GLY A 11 7.45 -12.72 11.55
CA GLY A 11 6.46 -12.74 10.48
C GLY A 11 5.31 -11.74 10.65
N LEU A 12 4.86 -11.43 11.87
CA LEU A 12 3.84 -10.38 12.10
C LEU A 12 4.47 -8.98 12.07
N ALA A 13 5.64 -8.80 12.72
CA ALA A 13 6.35 -7.53 12.75
C ALA A 13 6.70 -7.05 11.32
N ASP A 14 7.15 -7.95 10.45
CA ASP A 14 7.51 -7.63 9.07
C ASP A 14 6.29 -7.24 8.24
N ARG A 15 5.16 -7.92 8.45
CA ARG A 15 3.89 -7.53 7.81
C ARG A 15 3.39 -6.17 8.29
N VAL A 16 3.55 -5.85 9.57
CA VAL A 16 3.22 -4.52 10.11
C VAL A 16 4.08 -3.46 9.44
N ARG A 17 5.40 -3.63 9.38
CA ARG A 17 6.32 -2.69 8.72
C ARG A 17 5.99 -2.52 7.24
N ALA A 18 5.80 -3.62 6.51
CA ALA A 18 5.46 -3.59 5.08
C ALA A 18 4.09 -2.95 4.80
N SER A 19 3.19 -2.93 5.78
CA SER A 19 1.86 -2.31 5.65
C SER A 19 1.83 -0.80 5.92
N GLN A 20 2.95 -0.20 6.35
CA GLN A 20 3.01 1.23 6.62
C GLN A 20 2.94 2.02 5.32
N LEU A 21 1.84 2.74 5.15
CA LEU A 21 1.59 3.60 4.00
C LEU A 21 2.04 5.04 4.29
N PRO A 22 2.44 5.80 3.27
CA PRO A 22 2.66 7.23 3.47
C PRO A 22 1.33 7.92 3.81
N PRO A 23 1.36 9.17 4.31
CA PRO A 23 0.15 9.95 4.55
C PRO A 23 -0.79 9.96 3.33
N PRO A 24 -2.13 9.98 3.54
CA PRO A 24 -3.10 9.95 2.44
C PRO A 24 -2.82 10.92 1.27
N PRO A 25 -2.51 12.22 1.48
CA PRO A 25 -2.23 13.14 0.37
C PRO A 25 -0.94 12.79 -0.41
N GLU A 26 0.05 12.19 0.23
CA GLU A 26 1.28 11.75 -0.46
C GLU A 26 1.02 10.59 -1.41
N ARG A 27 0.06 9.71 -1.10
CA ARG A 27 -0.32 8.59 -1.98
C ARG A 27 -0.87 9.11 -3.31
N ALA A 28 -1.80 10.06 -3.24
CA ALA A 28 -2.37 10.71 -4.42
C ALA A 28 -1.28 11.41 -5.23
N LYS A 29 -0.39 12.15 -4.55
CA LYS A 29 0.74 12.83 -5.21
C LYS A 29 1.64 11.86 -5.98
N ILE A 30 2.04 10.74 -5.37
CA ILE A 30 2.87 9.72 -6.02
C ILE A 30 2.18 9.18 -7.27
N ARG A 31 0.91 8.79 -7.15
CA ARG A 31 0.10 8.27 -8.26
C ARG A 31 -0.04 9.30 -9.39
N GLU A 32 -0.34 10.55 -9.04
CA GLU A 32 -0.54 11.62 -10.02
C GLU A 32 0.77 12.00 -10.71
N SER A 33 1.89 12.06 -9.98
CA SER A 33 3.20 12.33 -10.57
C SER A 33 3.68 11.24 -11.52
N SER A 34 3.20 10.01 -11.37
CA SER A 34 3.51 8.91 -12.29
C SER A 34 2.56 8.86 -13.51
N GLY A 35 1.62 9.80 -13.64
CA GLY A 35 0.60 9.79 -14.70
C GLY A 35 -0.46 8.70 -14.56
N ALA A 36 -0.47 7.96 -13.45
CA ALA A 36 -1.40 6.86 -13.25
C ALA A 36 -2.78 7.36 -12.76
N SER A 37 -3.84 6.75 -13.28
CA SER A 37 -5.20 7.02 -12.86
C SER A 37 -5.59 6.21 -11.62
N LEU A 38 -6.69 6.60 -10.98
CA LEU A 38 -7.31 5.79 -9.92
C LEU A 38 -7.74 4.40 -10.43
N ARG A 39 -8.05 4.26 -11.73
CA ARG A 39 -8.44 2.98 -12.34
C ARG A 39 -7.25 2.04 -12.43
N ASP A 40 -6.11 2.51 -12.90
CA ASP A 40 -4.89 1.69 -13.04
C ASP A 40 -4.48 1.11 -11.68
N PHE A 41 -4.49 1.94 -10.64
CA PHE A 41 -4.22 1.50 -9.27
C PHE A 41 -5.27 0.51 -8.75
N ALA A 42 -6.54 0.74 -9.07
CA ALA A 42 -7.62 -0.13 -8.62
C ALA A 42 -7.57 -1.51 -9.27
N GLU A 43 -7.25 -1.58 -10.55
CA GLU A 43 -7.08 -2.83 -11.30
C GLU A 43 -5.93 -3.67 -10.73
N GLU A 44 -4.75 -3.06 -10.55
CA GLU A 44 -3.58 -3.73 -9.97
C GLU A 44 -3.86 -4.18 -8.52
N LEU A 45 -4.57 -3.35 -7.76
CA LEU A 45 -4.95 -3.65 -6.39
C LEU A 45 -6.24 -4.46 -6.30
N GLY A 46 -6.84 -4.94 -7.39
CA GLY A 46 -8.09 -5.71 -7.41
C GLY A 46 -9.17 -5.15 -6.47
N VAL A 47 -9.41 -3.84 -6.53
CA VAL A 47 -10.46 -3.10 -5.79
C VAL A 47 -11.17 -2.13 -6.75
N SER A 48 -12.13 -1.36 -6.25
CA SER A 48 -12.76 -0.30 -7.07
C SER A 48 -11.93 1.00 -7.05
N PRO A 49 -11.99 1.84 -8.10
CA PRO A 49 -11.36 3.17 -8.10
C PRO A 49 -11.83 4.05 -6.93
N MET A 50 -13.11 3.92 -6.54
CA MET A 50 -13.68 4.60 -5.37
C MET A 50 -13.03 4.15 -4.05
N THR A 51 -12.60 2.89 -3.96
CA THR A 51 -11.87 2.37 -2.81
C THR A 51 -10.49 3.05 -2.70
N VAL A 52 -9.76 3.15 -3.80
CA VAL A 52 -8.46 3.84 -3.86
C VAL A 52 -8.62 5.31 -3.47
N LEU A 53 -9.61 6.00 -4.06
CA LEU A 53 -9.93 7.39 -3.72
C LEU A 53 -10.18 7.59 -2.22
N ARG A 54 -10.97 6.71 -1.59
CA ARG A 54 -11.25 6.81 -0.15
C ARG A 54 -10.00 6.57 0.70
N TRP A 55 -9.07 5.71 0.27
CA TRP A 55 -7.79 5.52 0.94
C TRP A 55 -6.85 6.72 0.81
N GLU A 56 -6.83 7.37 -0.36
CA GLU A 56 -6.05 8.60 -0.62
C GLU A 56 -6.63 9.83 0.08
N GLN A 57 -7.95 9.85 0.30
CA GLN A 57 -8.62 10.89 1.10
C GLN A 57 -8.57 10.60 2.60
N GLY A 58 -8.03 9.45 3.03
CA GLY A 58 -8.01 9.04 4.43
C GLY A 58 -9.39 8.69 5.03
N LYS A 59 -10.44 8.64 4.20
CA LYS A 59 -11.82 8.30 4.59
C LYS A 59 -11.97 6.84 5.00
N SER A 60 -11.08 5.97 4.52
CA SER A 60 -10.97 4.59 4.97
C SER A 60 -9.53 4.12 4.91
N ARG A 61 -9.25 2.96 5.52
CA ARG A 61 -7.90 2.37 5.54
C ARG A 61 -7.93 0.98 4.89
N PRO A 62 -6.95 0.63 4.04
CA PRO A 62 -6.81 -0.73 3.53
C PRO A 62 -6.48 -1.69 4.68
N ARG A 63 -6.97 -2.93 4.58
CA ARG A 63 -6.52 -4.00 5.46
C ARG A 63 -5.06 -4.35 5.17
N MET A 64 -4.36 -4.91 6.15
CA MET A 64 -2.92 -5.19 6.10
C MET A 64 -2.42 -5.76 4.77
N ARG A 65 -3.05 -6.83 4.23
CA ARG A 65 -2.63 -7.40 2.93
C ARG A 65 -2.70 -6.39 1.78
N ARG A 66 -3.76 -5.59 1.71
CA ARG A 66 -3.90 -4.54 0.68
C ARG A 66 -3.01 -3.33 0.96
N ALA A 67 -2.76 -3.01 2.21
CA ALA A 67 -1.81 -1.96 2.57
C ALA A 67 -0.38 -2.30 2.11
N ILE A 68 0.03 -3.57 2.28
CA ILE A 68 1.33 -4.07 1.78
C ILE A 68 1.38 -3.99 0.25
N ALA A 69 0.35 -4.48 -0.45
CA ALA A 69 0.29 -4.42 -1.91
C ALA A 69 0.32 -2.97 -2.41
N TYR A 70 -0.44 -2.09 -1.77
CA TYR A 70 -0.52 -0.68 -2.11
C TYR A 70 0.80 0.05 -1.86
N ARG A 71 1.50 -0.24 -0.76
CA ARG A 71 2.84 0.29 -0.49
C ARG A 71 3.82 -0.08 -1.58
N ARG A 72 3.86 -1.36 -1.96
CA ARG A 72 4.74 -1.86 -3.04
C ARG A 72 4.44 -1.18 -4.38
N LEU A 73 3.15 -1.01 -4.71
CA LEU A 73 2.75 -0.34 -5.94
C LEU A 73 3.20 1.14 -5.93
N LEU A 74 2.98 1.85 -4.83
CA LEU A 74 3.44 3.24 -4.67
C LEU A 74 4.95 3.37 -4.83
N ASP A 75 5.73 2.47 -4.21
CA ASP A 75 7.18 2.48 -4.31
C ASP A 75 7.63 2.21 -5.77
N ALA A 76 7.04 1.19 -6.42
CA ALA A 76 7.36 0.84 -7.80
C ALA A 76 7.05 1.97 -8.82
N VAL A 77 5.89 2.61 -8.72
CA VAL A 77 5.57 3.72 -9.64
C VAL A 77 6.41 4.97 -9.37
N LYS A 78 6.81 5.18 -8.11
CA LYS A 78 7.70 6.28 -7.73
C LYS A 78 9.10 6.06 -8.31
N GLU A 79 9.59 4.83 -8.26
CA GLU A 79 10.86 4.44 -8.88
C GLU A 79 10.81 4.55 -10.41
N ALA A 80 9.69 4.20 -11.04
CA ALA A 80 9.53 4.28 -12.50
C ALA A 80 9.34 5.72 -13.03
N ALA A 81 8.88 6.65 -12.18
CA ALA A 81 8.64 8.05 -12.52
C ALA A 81 9.80 8.99 -12.14
N ALA A 82 10.87 8.46 -11.54
CA ALA A 82 12.10 9.18 -11.20
C ALA A 82 13.07 9.23 -12.39
#